data_AF-A0A818RNH0-F1
#
_entry.id   AF-A0A818RNH0-F1
#
_cell.length_a   1.000
_cell.length_b   1.000
_cell.length_c   1.000
_cell.angle_alpha   90.00
_cell.angle_beta   90.00
_cell.angle_gamma   90.00
#
_symmetry.space_group_name_H-M   'P 1'
#
loop_
_entity.id
_entity.type
_entity.pdbx_description
1 polymer ?
#
loop_
_entity_poly.entity_id
_entity_poly.type
_entity_poly.pdbx_seq_one_letter_code
_entity_poly.pdbx_strand_id
1 'polypeptide(L)'
;MRIAHLHTFIWWSVDYIGTKTYCNIFIYDYEIAFQIFFLILTCAIPPILMTIFGILTVFNVKKLRTQVGPQNNDARNERLRSKDRQLIIMLLIQVLMTILCTLPFSVANITSMIFQYLITLSDYGDAINTFYSNLSRLINYFNPVVGFYIYTLSSKTFRSEMKCMFMEAIKFILTKLGLEKFIPSQREQTGGTMVTKA
;
A
#
# COMPACT_ATOMS: atom_id res chain seq x y z
N MET A 1 4.20 11.98 8.48
CA MET A 1 3.24 13.01 8.02
C MET A 1 3.76 14.46 8.08
N ARG A 2 4.95 14.77 8.66
CA ARG A 2 5.47 16.16 8.73
C ARG A 2 6.26 16.64 7.50
N ILE A 3 6.84 15.72 6.72
CA ILE A 3 7.57 16.04 5.48
C ILE A 3 6.62 16.59 4.40
N ALA A 4 5.33 16.24 4.47
CA ALA A 4 4.31 16.70 3.54
C ALA A 4 3.99 18.20 3.66
N HIS A 5 4.48 18.93 4.67
CA HIS A 5 4.22 20.38 4.82
C HIS A 5 5.45 21.25 4.50
N LEU A 6 6.55 20.67 4.03
CA LEU A 6 7.70 21.47 3.59
C LEU A 6 7.41 22.20 2.26
N HIS A 7 6.63 21.58 1.38
CA HIS A 7 6.29 22.16 0.07
C HIS A 7 5.36 23.39 0.17
N THR A 8 4.57 23.52 1.25
CA THR A 8 3.71 24.69 1.48
C THR A 8 4.48 25.97 1.79
N PHE A 9 5.72 25.88 2.30
CA PHE A 9 6.51 27.07 2.64
C PHE A 9 7.09 27.79 1.41
N ILE A 10 7.19 27.11 0.27
CA ILE A 10 7.79 27.66 -0.95
C ILE A 10 6.79 28.53 -1.74
N TRP A 11 5.49 28.31 -1.55
CA TRP A 11 4.42 28.84 -2.42
C TRP A 11 3.57 29.94 -1.77
N TRP A 12 4.14 30.63 -0.77
CA TRP A 12 3.49 31.74 -0.09
C TRP A 12 3.86 33.07 -0.77
N SER A 13 2.84 33.88 -1.11
CA SER A 13 2.97 35.31 -1.46
C SER A 13 2.42 36.21 -0.35
N VAL A 14 3.10 37.33 -0.09
CA VAL A 14 2.56 38.42 0.73
C VAL A 14 2.04 39.50 -0.20
N ASP A 15 0.71 39.62 -0.26
CA ASP A 15 0.06 40.68 -1.02
C ASP A 15 -0.24 41.87 -0.08
N TYR A 16 0.10 43.07 -0.55
CA TYR A 16 -0.16 44.32 0.17
C TYR A 16 -1.33 45.04 -0.50
N ILE A 17 -2.52 44.98 0.12
CA ILE A 17 -3.69 45.73 -0.33
C ILE A 17 -3.93 46.87 0.67
N GLY A 18 -3.43 48.06 0.33
CA GLY A 18 -3.46 49.22 1.22
C GLY A 18 -2.52 49.04 2.43
N THR A 19 -3.04 49.19 3.65
CA THR A 19 -2.27 49.02 4.91
C THR A 19 -2.36 47.61 5.50
N LYS A 20 -3.11 46.70 4.86
CA LYS A 20 -3.30 45.33 5.33
C LYS A 20 -2.46 44.36 4.53
N THR A 21 -1.71 43.53 5.24
CA THR A 21 -0.97 42.40 4.69
C THR A 21 -1.87 41.17 4.62
N TYR A 22 -1.99 40.60 3.44
CA TYR A 22 -2.69 39.35 3.21
C TYR A 22 -1.67 38.26 2.88
N CYS A 23 -1.77 37.15 3.61
CA CYS A 23 -1.04 35.93 3.31
C CYS A 23 -1.89 35.14 2.31
N ASN A 24 -1.56 35.22 1.02
CA ASN A 24 -2.20 34.39 0.01
C ASN A 24 -1.27 33.25 -0.39
N ILE A 25 -1.85 32.06 -0.51
CA ILE A 25 -1.25 30.92 -1.19
C ILE A 25 -1.73 31.00 -2.63
N PHE A 26 -0.82 30.81 -3.60
CA PHE A 26 -1.22 30.58 -4.99
C PHE A 26 -1.90 29.22 -5.08
N ILE A 27 -3.21 29.18 -4.82
CA ILE A 27 -4.00 27.96 -4.70
C ILE A 27 -3.83 27.09 -5.95
N TYR A 28 -3.89 27.71 -7.13
CA TYR A 28 -3.79 27.01 -8.42
C TYR A 28 -2.42 26.33 -8.64
N ASP A 29 -1.34 27.09 -8.57
CA ASP A 29 -0.01 26.56 -8.87
C ASP A 29 0.46 25.55 -7.81
N TYR A 30 0.10 25.80 -6.55
CA TYR A 30 0.35 24.88 -5.46
C TYR A 30 -0.41 23.56 -5.63
N GLU A 31 -1.69 23.61 -6.01
CA GLU A 31 -2.50 22.40 -6.23
C GLU A 31 -1.91 21.54 -7.36
N ILE A 32 -1.48 22.15 -8.47
CA ILE A 32 -0.84 21.43 -9.58
C ILE A 32 0.48 20.80 -9.13
N ALA A 33 1.35 21.59 -8.48
CA ALA A 33 2.63 21.10 -7.99
C ALA A 33 2.45 19.94 -6.98
N PHE A 34 1.45 20.05 -6.10
CA PHE A 34 1.12 19.02 -5.12
C PHE A 34 0.62 17.73 -5.78
N GLN A 35 -0.27 17.83 -6.78
CA GLN A 35 -0.78 16.64 -7.49
C GLN A 35 0.34 15.92 -8.25
N ILE A 36 1.24 16.67 -8.91
CA ILE A 36 2.42 16.11 -9.58
C ILE A 36 3.35 15.43 -8.57
N PHE A 37 3.65 16.10 -7.45
CA PHE A 37 4.48 15.55 -6.39
C PHE A 37 3.87 14.26 -5.81
N PHE A 38 2.57 14.27 -5.54
CA PHE A 38 1.84 13.12 -5.05
C PHE A 38 1.90 11.95 -6.04
N LEU A 39 1.70 12.20 -7.34
CA LEU A 39 1.80 11.19 -8.39
C LEU A 39 3.21 10.59 -8.45
N ILE A 40 4.26 11.39 -8.41
CA ILE A 40 5.64 10.89 -8.40
C ILE A 40 5.89 10.03 -7.16
N LEU A 41 5.52 10.54 -5.99
CA LEU A 41 5.83 9.90 -4.72
C LEU A 41 5.05 8.59 -4.51
N THR A 42 3.81 8.52 -4.99
CA THR A 42 2.94 7.34 -4.82
C THR A 42 3.00 6.36 -5.98
N CYS A 43 3.15 6.83 -7.22
CA CYS A 43 3.16 5.94 -8.39
C CYS A 43 4.55 5.64 -8.94
N ALA A 44 5.52 6.57 -8.89
CA ALA A 44 6.82 6.35 -9.54
C ALA A 44 7.87 5.79 -8.57
N ILE A 45 7.98 6.34 -7.36
CA ILE A 45 9.01 5.93 -6.40
C ILE A 45 8.86 4.46 -5.97
N PRO A 46 7.68 3.96 -5.58
CA PRO A 46 7.54 2.58 -5.10
C PRO A 46 7.95 1.52 -6.13
N PRO A 47 7.50 1.52 -7.40
CA PRO A 47 7.94 0.52 -8.37
C PRO A 47 9.44 0.64 -8.67
N ILE A 48 10.01 1.85 -8.73
CA ILE A 48 11.46 2.03 -8.94
C ILE A 48 12.26 1.38 -7.80
N LEU A 49 11.92 1.67 -6.54
CA LEU A 49 12.56 1.06 -5.38
C LEU A 49 12.40 -0.46 -5.37
N MET A 50 11.21 -0.95 -5.71
CA MET A 50 10.91 -2.38 -5.76
C MET A 50 11.69 -3.10 -6.85
N THR A 51 11.86 -2.48 -8.02
CA THR A 51 12.72 -3.00 -9.09
C THR A 51 14.18 -3.03 -8.65
N ILE A 52 14.68 -1.96 -8.02
CA ILE A 52 16.05 -1.90 -7.50
C ILE A 52 16.28 -3.01 -6.46
N PHE A 53 15.41 -3.11 -5.45
CA PHE A 53 15.53 -4.13 -4.41
C PHE A 53 15.33 -5.55 -4.96
N GLY A 54 14.44 -5.75 -5.92
CA GLY A 54 14.26 -7.03 -6.60
C GLY A 54 15.51 -7.47 -7.35
N ILE A 55 16.10 -6.57 -8.13
CA ILE A 55 17.36 -6.81 -8.86
C ILE A 55 18.50 -7.09 -7.87
N LEU A 56 18.65 -6.26 -6.82
CA LEU A 56 19.68 -6.43 -5.80
C LEU A 56 19.56 -7.77 -5.06
N THR A 57 18.31 -8.19 -4.78
CA THR A 57 18.02 -9.50 -4.18
C THR A 57 18.46 -10.63 -5.11
N VAL A 58 18.15 -10.56 -6.40
CA VAL A 58 18.58 -11.58 -7.39
C VAL A 58 20.10 -11.64 -7.51
N PHE A 59 20.79 -10.49 -7.54
CA PHE A 59 22.25 -10.46 -7.60
C PHE A 59 22.89 -11.03 -6.33
N ASN A 60 22.40 -10.64 -5.15
CA ASN A 60 22.89 -11.19 -3.89
C ASN A 60 22.68 -12.70 -3.80
N VAL A 61 21.53 -13.20 -4.25
CA VAL A 61 21.24 -14.64 -4.31
C VAL A 61 22.18 -15.38 -5.26
N LYS A 62 22.44 -14.83 -6.46
CA LYS A 62 23.38 -15.42 -7.42
C LYS A 62 24.80 -15.46 -6.84
N LYS A 63 25.23 -14.36 -6.21
CA LYS A 63 26.56 -14.25 -5.58
C LYS A 63 26.73 -15.24 -4.42
N LEU A 64 25.72 -15.40 -3.57
CA LEU A 64 25.74 -16.37 -2.47
C LEU A 64 25.89 -17.81 -2.99
N ARG A 65 25.19 -18.15 -4.09
CA ARG A 65 25.25 -19.48 -4.72
C ARG A 65 26.62 -19.80 -5.32
N THR A 66 27.38 -18.79 -5.75
CA THR A 66 28.71 -18.98 -6.34
C THR A 66 29.81 -19.02 -5.27
N GLN A 67 29.63 -18.38 -4.11
CA GLN A 67 30.66 -18.32 -3.05
C GLN A 67 30.53 -19.42 -2.00
N VAL A 68 29.32 -19.92 -1.73
CA VAL A 68 29.12 -21.00 -0.76
C VAL A 68 28.97 -22.29 -1.58
N GLY A 69 30.02 -23.11 -1.61
CA GLY A 69 29.94 -24.47 -2.18
C GLY A 69 28.83 -25.30 -1.53
N PRO A 70 28.36 -26.39 -2.15
CA PRO A 70 27.19 -27.15 -1.72
C PRO A 70 27.45 -27.78 -0.35
N GLN A 71 27.06 -27.10 0.72
CA GLN A 71 27.34 -27.52 2.08
C GLN A 71 26.02 -27.63 2.86
N ASN A 72 25.35 -28.78 2.70
CA ASN A 72 24.34 -29.45 3.55
C ASN A 72 23.22 -28.65 4.28
N ASN A 73 23.14 -27.33 4.18
CA ASN A 73 22.13 -26.47 4.80
C ASN A 73 21.22 -25.78 3.76
N ASP A 74 21.28 -26.21 2.50
CA ASP A 74 20.52 -25.64 1.38
C ASP A 74 19.02 -25.56 1.67
N ALA A 75 18.44 -26.59 2.31
CA ALA A 75 17.00 -26.62 2.61
C ALA A 75 16.54 -25.47 3.53
N ARG A 76 17.38 -25.00 4.48
CA ARG A 76 17.03 -23.91 5.40
C ARG A 76 17.14 -22.54 4.72
N ASN A 77 18.21 -22.34 3.95
CA ASN A 77 18.43 -21.11 3.19
C ASN A 77 17.39 -20.95 2.06
N GLU A 78 17.00 -22.05 1.42
CA GLU A 78 15.98 -22.04 0.37
C GLU A 78 14.59 -21.70 0.95
N ARG A 79 14.29 -22.14 2.17
CA ARG A 79 13.04 -21.82 2.88
C ARG A 79 12.96 -20.38 3.37
N LEU A 80 14.08 -19.78 3.81
CA LEU A 80 14.13 -18.34 4.13
C LEU A 80 13.96 -17.50 2.85
N ARG A 81 14.66 -17.88 1.78
CA ARG A 81 14.59 -17.20 0.49
C ARG A 81 13.20 -17.26 -0.16
N SER A 82 12.47 -18.38 -0.02
CA SER A 82 11.12 -18.49 -0.56
C SER A 82 10.14 -17.54 0.16
N LYS A 83 10.33 -17.35 1.47
CA LYS A 83 9.56 -16.37 2.27
C LYS A 83 9.87 -14.93 1.83
N ASP A 84 11.14 -14.58 1.67
CA ASP A 84 11.53 -13.23 1.23
C ASP A 84 11.00 -12.94 -0.17
N ARG A 85 11.10 -13.90 -1.10
CA ARG A 85 10.52 -13.78 -2.44
C ARG A 85 9.01 -13.62 -2.40
N GLN A 86 8.32 -14.36 -1.53
CA GLN A 86 6.87 -14.24 -1.38
C GLN A 86 6.47 -12.85 -0.83
N LEU A 87 7.24 -12.32 0.13
CA LEU A 87 7.04 -10.98 0.69
C LEU A 87 7.27 -9.89 -0.36
N ILE A 88 8.30 -10.01 -1.20
CA ILE A 88 8.56 -9.08 -2.30
C ILE A 88 7.43 -9.12 -3.35
N ILE A 89 6.99 -10.31 -3.76
CA ILE A 89 5.88 -10.48 -4.73
C ILE A 89 4.59 -9.86 -4.17
N MET A 90 4.33 -10.07 -2.87
CA MET A 90 3.18 -9.51 -2.18
C MET A 90 3.20 -7.97 -2.19
N LEU A 91 4.33 -7.36 -1.80
CA LEU A 91 4.51 -5.92 -1.85
C LEU A 91 4.37 -5.38 -3.28
N LEU A 92 4.85 -6.12 -4.30
CA LEU A 92 4.73 -5.73 -5.69
C LEU A 92 3.27 -5.70 -6.16
N ILE A 93 2.50 -6.75 -5.83
CA ILE A 93 1.06 -6.79 -6.14
C ILE A 93 0.33 -5.64 -5.45
N GLN A 94 0.67 -5.34 -4.20
CA GLN A 94 0.10 -4.22 -3.46
C GLN A 94 0.41 -2.89 -4.13
N VAL A 95 1.67 -2.63 -4.51
CA VAL A 95 2.06 -1.40 -5.21
C VAL A 95 1.31 -1.27 -6.54
N LEU A 96 1.21 -2.35 -7.33
CA LEU A 96 0.46 -2.35 -8.58
C LEU A 96 -1.03 -2.01 -8.36
N MET A 97 -1.66 -2.62 -7.35
CA MET A 97 -3.05 -2.36 -7.02
C MET A 97 -3.28 -0.94 -6.50
N THR A 98 -2.34 -0.42 -5.70
CA THR A 98 -2.35 0.98 -5.26
C THR A 98 -2.28 1.90 -6.47
N ILE A 99 -1.37 1.68 -7.42
CA ILE A 99 -1.28 2.48 -8.66
C ILE A 99 -2.60 2.44 -9.43
N LEU A 100 -3.19 1.25 -9.61
CA LEU A 100 -4.47 1.11 -10.32
C LEU A 100 -5.62 1.85 -9.64
N CYS A 101 -5.60 1.95 -8.30
CA CYS A 101 -6.63 2.67 -7.55
C CYS A 101 -6.38 4.18 -7.47
N THR A 102 -5.12 4.62 -7.39
CA THR A 102 -4.76 6.04 -7.24
C THR A 102 -4.69 6.77 -8.57
N LEU A 103 -4.36 6.09 -9.67
CA LEU A 103 -4.26 6.68 -11.00
C LEU A 103 -5.57 7.33 -11.49
N PRO A 104 -6.74 6.66 -11.46
CA PRO A 104 -8.00 7.31 -11.88
C PRO A 104 -8.34 8.53 -11.00
N PHE A 105 -8.01 8.48 -9.71
CA PHE A 105 -8.19 9.61 -8.81
C PHE A 105 -7.30 10.82 -9.15
N SER A 106 -6.03 10.59 -9.43
CA SER A 106 -5.12 11.67 -9.86
C SER A 106 -5.56 12.29 -11.19
N VAL A 107 -5.98 11.45 -12.15
CA VAL A 107 -6.51 11.94 -13.44
C VAL A 107 -7.76 12.78 -13.23
N ALA A 108 -8.71 12.32 -12.41
CA ALA A 108 -9.94 13.06 -12.09
C ALA A 108 -9.68 14.42 -11.43
N ASN A 109 -8.66 14.51 -10.56
CA ASN A 109 -8.29 15.79 -9.96
C ASN A 109 -7.73 16.76 -11.01
N ILE A 110 -6.85 16.27 -11.90
CA ILE A 110 -6.27 17.10 -12.97
C ILE A 110 -7.37 17.58 -13.93
N THR A 111 -8.29 16.70 -14.35
CA THR A 111 -9.40 17.11 -15.23
C THR A 111 -10.32 18.11 -14.56
N SER A 112 -10.62 17.92 -13.28
CA SER A 112 -11.44 18.88 -12.51
C SER A 112 -10.77 20.26 -12.41
N MET A 113 -9.44 20.30 -12.22
CA MET A 113 -8.68 21.55 -12.22
C MET A 113 -8.73 22.26 -13.58
N ILE A 114 -8.50 21.53 -14.67
CA ILE A 114 -8.56 22.10 -16.03
C ILE A 114 -9.95 22.68 -16.32
N PHE A 115 -10.99 21.97 -15.92
CA PHE A 115 -12.38 22.38 -16.13
C PHE A 115 -12.82 23.53 -15.23
N GLN A 116 -12.27 23.64 -14.02
CA GLN A 116 -12.59 24.77 -13.14
C GLN A 116 -11.92 26.08 -13.57
N TYR A 117 -10.71 26.01 -14.15
CA TYR A 117 -9.89 27.19 -14.39
C TYR A 117 -9.66 27.55 -15.88
N LEU A 118 -9.67 26.58 -16.79
CA LEU A 118 -9.36 26.81 -18.21
C LEU A 118 -10.57 26.67 -19.14
N ILE A 119 -11.53 25.80 -18.82
CA ILE A 119 -12.61 25.44 -19.76
C ILE A 119 -13.96 25.45 -19.05
N THR A 120 -14.84 26.38 -19.41
CA THR A 120 -16.23 26.36 -18.94
C THR A 120 -17.01 25.22 -19.62
N LEU A 121 -17.49 24.25 -18.85
CA LEU A 121 -18.35 23.18 -19.37
C LEU A 121 -19.82 23.61 -19.42
N SER A 122 -20.57 22.94 -20.30
CA SER A 122 -22.03 22.89 -20.21
C SER A 122 -22.47 22.14 -18.94
N ASP A 123 -23.64 22.46 -18.39
CA ASP A 123 -24.23 21.81 -17.20
C ASP A 123 -24.18 20.27 -17.26
N TYR A 124 -24.39 19.69 -18.46
CA TYR A 124 -24.30 18.25 -18.66
C TYR A 124 -22.87 17.71 -18.52
N GLY A 125 -21.88 18.45 -18.99
CA GLY A 125 -20.47 18.11 -18.88
C GLY A 125 -19.97 18.19 -17.43
N ASP A 126 -20.44 19.17 -16.67
CA ASP A 126 -20.10 19.30 -15.26
C ASP A 126 -20.67 18.15 -14.41
N ALA A 127 -21.89 17.70 -14.71
CA ALA A 127 -22.49 16.52 -14.08
C ALA A 127 -21.66 15.25 -14.32
N ILE A 128 -21.16 15.03 -15.55
CA ILE A 128 -20.29 13.89 -15.89
C ILE A 128 -18.96 13.99 -15.15
N ASN A 129 -18.31 15.17 -15.15
CA ASN A 129 -17.04 15.35 -14.45
C ASN A 129 -17.19 15.11 -12.95
N THR A 130 -18.27 15.61 -12.35
CA THR A 130 -18.60 15.38 -10.94
C THR A 130 -18.83 13.89 -10.65
N PHE A 131 -19.56 13.18 -11.51
CA PHE A 131 -19.74 11.73 -11.38
C PHE A 131 -18.41 10.98 -11.46
N TYR A 132 -17.57 11.28 -12.45
CA TYR A 132 -16.25 10.67 -12.63
C TYR A 132 -15.32 10.92 -11.44
N SER A 133 -15.31 12.14 -10.91
CA SER A 133 -14.52 12.52 -9.73
C SER A 133 -14.98 11.75 -8.49
N ASN A 134 -16.29 11.64 -8.26
CA ASN A 134 -16.84 10.86 -7.15
C ASN A 134 -16.54 9.37 -7.28
N LEU A 135 -16.66 8.80 -8.49
CA LEU A 135 -16.32 7.40 -8.74
C LEU A 135 -14.84 7.13 -8.49
N SER A 136 -13.96 8.03 -8.94
CA SER A 136 -12.52 7.92 -8.74
C SER A 136 -12.13 8.04 -7.27
N ARG A 137 -12.81 8.90 -6.50
CA ARG A 137 -12.67 8.98 -5.03
C ARG A 137 -13.08 7.68 -4.36
N LEU A 138 -14.20 7.08 -4.78
CA LEU A 138 -14.66 5.80 -4.24
C LEU A 138 -13.60 4.71 -4.45
N ILE A 139 -13.06 4.60 -5.68
CA ILE A 139 -11.98 3.65 -6.00
C ILE A 139 -10.76 3.88 -5.12
N ASN A 140 -10.37 5.15 -4.90
CA ASN A 140 -9.24 5.46 -4.04
C ASN A 140 -9.48 5.05 -2.56
N TYR A 141 -10.71 5.16 -2.06
CA TYR A 141 -11.06 4.68 -0.72
C TYR A 141 -11.00 3.14 -0.58
N PHE A 142 -11.10 2.40 -1.68
CA PHE A 142 -10.90 0.95 -1.67
C PHE A 142 -9.42 0.55 -1.50
N ASN A 143 -8.47 1.43 -1.78
CA ASN A 143 -7.03 1.14 -1.71
C ASN A 143 -6.57 0.48 -0.37
N PRO A 144 -6.90 1.00 0.83
CA PRO A 144 -6.56 0.34 2.09
C PRO A 144 -7.22 -1.04 2.27
N VAL A 145 -8.45 -1.21 1.76
CA VAL A 145 -9.20 -2.47 1.83
C VAL A 145 -8.56 -3.52 0.93
N VAL A 146 -8.15 -3.13 -0.28
CA VAL A 146 -7.46 -3.99 -1.24
C VAL A 146 -6.15 -4.52 -0.67
N GLY A 147 -5.39 -3.68 0.04
CA GLY A 147 -4.19 -4.12 0.77
C GLY A 147 -4.50 -5.32 1.69
N PHE A 148 -5.50 -5.19 2.57
CA PHE A 148 -5.92 -6.27 3.47
C PHE A 148 -6.28 -7.57 2.73
N TYR A 149 -7.01 -7.49 1.62
CA TYR A 149 -7.37 -8.67 0.83
C TYR A 149 -6.17 -9.30 0.13
N ILE A 150 -5.23 -8.50 -0.39
CA ILE A 150 -3.97 -9.01 -0.95
C ILE A 150 -3.18 -9.73 0.14
N TYR A 151 -3.10 -9.16 1.35
CA TYR A 151 -2.43 -9.80 2.49
C TYR A 151 -3.08 -11.12 2.88
N THR A 152 -4.41 -11.13 2.93
CA THR A 152 -5.19 -12.31 3.32
C THR A 152 -5.16 -13.41 2.27
N LEU A 153 -5.21 -13.10 0.98
CA LEU A 153 -5.30 -14.10 -0.09
C LEU A 153 -3.93 -14.62 -0.53
N SER A 154 -2.91 -13.76 -0.58
CA SER A 154 -1.59 -14.09 -1.15
C SER A 154 -0.73 -14.99 -0.25
N SER A 155 -0.84 -14.86 1.07
CA SER A 155 0.01 -15.61 2.01
C SER A 155 -0.75 -16.72 2.74
N LYS A 156 -0.37 -17.99 2.49
CA LYS A 156 -0.83 -19.14 3.29
C LYS A 156 -0.41 -18.99 4.76
N THR A 157 0.77 -18.41 5.00
CA THR A 157 1.29 -18.13 6.35
C THR A 157 0.43 -17.10 7.06
N PHE A 158 0.06 -16.00 6.40
CA PHE A 158 -0.80 -14.97 6.98
C PHE A 158 -2.20 -15.51 7.33
N ARG A 159 -2.78 -16.38 6.48
CA ARG A 159 -4.04 -17.07 6.80
C ARG A 159 -3.95 -17.96 8.03
N SER A 160 -2.81 -18.60 8.26
CA SER A 160 -2.57 -19.42 9.46
C SER A 160 -2.49 -18.55 10.71
N GLU A 161 -1.73 -17.46 10.65
CA GLU A 161 -1.58 -16.52 11.76
C GLU A 161 -2.88 -15.79 12.11
N MET A 162 -3.65 -15.33 11.12
CA MET A 162 -4.96 -14.72 11.38
C MET A 162 -5.94 -15.70 12.01
N LYS A 163 -5.97 -16.96 11.56
CA LYS A 163 -6.80 -17.99 12.20
C LYS A 163 -6.37 -18.22 13.64
N CYS A 164 -5.07 -18.22 13.92
CA CYS A 164 -4.53 -18.32 15.27
C CYS A 164 -5.01 -17.17 16.14
N MET A 165 -4.78 -15.91 15.72
CA MET A 165 -5.20 -14.72 16.44
C MET A 165 -6.73 -14.65 16.63
N PHE A 166 -7.50 -15.04 15.62
CA PHE A 166 -8.97 -15.05 15.71
C PHE A 166 -9.47 -16.10 16.70
N MET A 167 -8.85 -17.29 16.70
CA MET A 167 -9.14 -18.34 17.69
C MET A 167 -8.76 -17.91 19.10
N GLU A 168 -7.63 -17.23 19.27
CA GLU A 168 -7.22 -16.67 20.56
C GLU A 168 -8.15 -15.56 21.04
N ALA A 169 -8.59 -14.66 20.15
CA ALA A 169 -9.56 -13.61 20.47
C ALA A 169 -10.93 -14.21 20.84
N ILE A 170 -11.40 -15.22 20.10
CA ILE A 170 -12.62 -15.96 20.42
C ILE A 170 -12.50 -16.64 21.79
N LYS A 171 -11.36 -17.28 22.07
CA LYS A 171 -11.09 -17.91 23.36
C LYS A 171 -11.11 -16.89 24.49
N PHE A 172 -10.46 -15.73 24.31
CA PHE A 172 -10.48 -14.64 25.28
C PHE A 172 -11.90 -14.12 25.55
N ILE A 173 -12.70 -13.92 24.51
CA ILE A 173 -14.10 -13.50 24.62
C ILE A 173 -14.95 -14.56 25.33
N LEU A 174 -14.82 -15.84 24.96
CA LEU A 174 -15.52 -16.97 25.59
C LEU A 174 -15.16 -17.13 27.06
N THR A 175 -13.88 -17.00 27.42
CA THR A 175 -13.41 -17.04 28.81
C THR A 175 -13.96 -15.86 29.61
N LYS A 176 -14.01 -14.65 29.03
CA LYS A 176 -14.64 -13.48 29.68
C LYS A 176 -16.15 -13.63 29.88
N LEU A 177 -16.81 -14.40 29.02
CA LEU A 177 -18.25 -14.71 29.11
C LEU A 177 -18.57 -15.94 29.98
N GLY A 178 -17.57 -16.61 30.57
CA GLY A 178 -17.77 -17.81 31.39
C GLY A 178 -18.20 -19.06 30.60
N LEU A 179 -18.04 -19.05 29.27
CA LEU A 179 -18.47 -20.11 28.34
C LEU A 179 -17.32 -21.07 28.00
N GLU A 180 -16.51 -21.43 28.98
CA GLU A 180 -15.29 -22.24 28.78
C GLU A 180 -15.56 -23.64 28.18
N LYS A 181 -16.78 -24.15 28.31
CA LYS A 181 -17.21 -25.43 27.72
C LYS A 181 -17.24 -25.45 26.18
N PHE A 182 -17.19 -24.29 25.52
CA PHE A 182 -17.22 -24.19 24.05
C PHE A 182 -15.85 -23.91 23.43
N ILE A 183 -14.76 -23.92 24.20
CA ILE A 183 -13.41 -23.72 23.66
C ILE A 183 -13.05 -24.91 22.75
N PRO A 184 -12.78 -24.68 21.44
CA PRO A 184 -12.36 -25.76 20.56
C PRO A 184 -10.99 -26.29 21.00
N SER A 185 -10.91 -27.59 21.29
CA SER A 185 -9.67 -28.26 21.72
C SER A 185 -8.66 -28.29 20.57
N GLN A 186 -7.50 -27.65 20.76
CA GLN A 186 -6.37 -27.52 19.82
C GLN A 186 -5.61 -28.83 19.52
N ARG A 187 -6.24 -30.01 19.63
CA ARG A 187 -5.52 -31.30 19.58
C ARG A 187 -5.18 -31.81 18.17
N GLU A 188 -5.43 -31.05 17.11
CA GLU A 188 -5.36 -31.59 15.73
C GLU A 188 -4.58 -30.73 14.72
N GLN A 189 -3.60 -29.91 15.15
CA GLN A 189 -2.71 -29.17 14.21
C GLN A 189 -1.20 -29.43 14.38
N THR A 190 -0.77 -30.25 15.34
CA THR A 190 0.65 -30.66 15.49
C THR A 190 1.00 -32.02 14.87
N GLY A 191 0.11 -32.61 14.06
CA GLY A 191 0.32 -33.92 13.41
C GLY A 191 1.02 -33.87 12.05
N GLY A 192 2.03 -33.02 11.86
CA GLY A 192 2.62 -32.78 10.53
C GLY A 192 4.09 -32.38 10.54
N THR A 193 4.90 -32.94 11.44
CA THR A 193 6.36 -32.89 11.32
C THR A 193 6.92 -34.26 11.70
N MET A 194 6.77 -35.23 10.80
CA MET A 194 7.58 -36.45 10.87
C MET A 194 9.03 -36.05 10.64
N VAL A 195 9.79 -36.09 11.73
CA VAL A 195 11.23 -36.22 11.73
C VAL A 195 11.55 -37.61 11.17
N THR A 196 11.96 -37.70 9.91
CA THR A 196 12.67 -38.89 9.42
C THR A 196 14.16 -38.65 9.65
N LYS A 197 14.68 -39.29 10.70
CA LYS A 197 16.11 -39.60 10.83
C LYS A 197 16.43 -40.72 9.83
N ALA A 198 17.41 -40.49 8.98
CA ALA A 198 18.37 -41.47 8.48
C ALA A 198 19.62 -40.71 8.05
#